data_AF-A0AAD4AIZ0-F1
#
_entry.id   AF-A0AAD4AIZ0-F1
#
_cell.length_a   1.000
_cell.length_b   1.000
_cell.length_c   1.000
_cell.angle_alpha   90.00
_cell.angle_beta   90.00
_cell.angle_gamma   90.00
#
_symmetry.space_group_name_H-M   'P 1'
#
loop_
_entity.id
_entity.type
_entity.pdbx_description
1 polymer ?
#
loop_
_entity_poly.entity_id
_entity_poly.type
_entity_poly.pdbx_seq_one_letter_code
_entity_poly.pdbx_strand_id
1 'polypeptide(L)'
;MATARKRQVSLTDTKYYHCISRCVRRAYLCGEDKITGQSYEHRRGWVEDKLLELAKVFCIDVCAYAVMSNHTHIVLYVDDIKAKRLSDKSIIIRWHKLFKGTILSHKYLQGERLDSAQQYFLNKDIEQFRERLASISWFMRVLNESIARKANKEDNCTGRFWEGRFKSQALLDEAALAACMAYVDLNPIRAKMADTPETSDYTSVKTRCEHAKEGKQPKQLARFAGSPRKHMPKGLPFELKSYLELVELTGRCMRADKRGAISPINSPILERLNIAPENWLKLTTQFTKVFHGAVGRPQKLDNYCASLEIKRRANYKQCERLLA
;
A
#
# COMPACT_ATOMS: atom_id res chain seq x y z
N MET A 1 0.27 14.74 -18.68
CA MET A 1 0.35 13.42 -19.37
C MET A 1 0.49 12.32 -18.33
N ALA A 2 -0.16 11.17 -18.51
CA ALA A 2 0.00 10.03 -17.61
C ALA A 2 1.35 9.34 -17.86
N THR A 3 2.29 9.44 -16.92
CA THR A 3 3.59 8.78 -17.02
C THR A 3 3.45 7.27 -16.89
N ALA A 4 4.15 6.50 -17.73
CA ALA A 4 4.19 5.05 -17.61
C ALA A 4 4.81 4.65 -16.27
N ARG A 5 4.22 3.67 -15.58
CA ARG A 5 4.66 3.28 -14.22
C ARG A 5 6.06 2.69 -14.17
N LYS A 6 6.55 2.10 -15.27
CA LYS A 6 7.97 1.72 -15.41
C LYS A 6 8.95 2.89 -15.24
N ARG A 7 8.45 4.13 -15.38
CA ARG A 7 9.18 5.39 -15.13
C ARG A 7 8.80 6.06 -13.80
N GLN A 8 8.09 5.35 -12.92
CA GLN A 8 7.64 5.82 -11.60
C GLN A 8 7.94 4.82 -10.47
N VAL A 9 8.24 3.58 -10.81
CA VAL A 9 8.61 2.53 -9.85
C VAL A 9 10.09 2.23 -10.05
N SER A 10 10.90 2.64 -9.09
CA SER A 10 12.32 2.34 -9.00
C SER A 10 12.58 1.55 -7.73
N LEU A 11 12.80 0.24 -7.88
CA LEU A 11 13.08 -0.63 -6.75
C LEU A 11 14.50 -0.45 -6.20
N THR A 12 15.38 0.23 -6.92
CA THR A 12 16.72 0.59 -6.43
C THR A 12 16.66 1.77 -5.45
N ASP A 13 15.74 2.70 -5.66
CA ASP A 13 15.59 3.89 -4.80
C ASP A 13 14.67 3.64 -3.60
N THR A 14 13.57 2.91 -3.82
CA THR A 14 12.70 2.49 -2.71
C THR A 14 11.87 1.26 -3.06
N LYS A 15 11.56 0.49 -2.02
CA LYS A 15 10.62 -0.62 -2.09
C LYS A 15 9.20 -0.22 -1.66
N TYR A 16 9.00 0.97 -1.11
CA TYR A 16 7.75 1.41 -0.51
C TYR A 16 6.95 2.35 -1.42
N TYR A 17 5.66 2.05 -1.60
CA TYR A 17 4.78 2.82 -2.48
C TYR A 17 3.39 3.00 -1.89
N HIS A 18 2.91 4.24 -1.91
CA HIS A 18 1.52 4.57 -1.62
C HIS A 18 0.69 4.52 -2.90
N CYS A 19 -0.29 3.62 -2.93
CA CYS A 19 -1.18 3.36 -4.04
C CYS A 19 -2.61 3.82 -3.74
N ILE A 20 -3.24 4.47 -4.71
CA ILE A 20 -4.60 5.02 -4.57
C ILE A 20 -5.44 4.64 -5.79
N SER A 21 -6.57 3.99 -5.59
CA SER A 21 -7.58 3.72 -6.63
C SER A 21 -8.88 4.42 -6.28
N ARG A 22 -9.49 5.16 -7.20
CA ARG A 22 -10.76 5.87 -7.00
C ARG A 22 -11.81 5.44 -8.01
N CYS A 23 -13.03 5.20 -7.55
CA CYS A 23 -14.17 4.81 -8.39
C CYS A 23 -14.73 6.00 -9.15
N VAL A 24 -15.29 5.75 -10.34
CA VAL A 24 -15.98 6.80 -11.10
C VAL A 24 -17.08 7.43 -10.26
N ARG A 25 -17.41 8.70 -10.52
CA ARG A 25 -18.48 9.39 -9.80
C ARG A 25 -19.76 8.56 -9.84
N ARG A 26 -20.37 8.33 -8.68
CA ARG A 26 -21.57 7.48 -8.45
C ARG A 26 -21.36 5.96 -8.59
N ALA A 27 -20.18 5.46 -8.97
CA ALA A 27 -19.83 4.07 -8.65
C ALA A 27 -19.41 4.03 -7.18
N TYR A 28 -20.37 3.72 -6.30
CA TYR A 28 -20.08 3.55 -4.88
C TYR A 28 -19.15 2.36 -4.71
N LEU A 29 -17.93 2.60 -4.22
CA LEU A 29 -17.03 1.51 -3.85
C LEU A 29 -17.63 0.76 -2.67
N CYS A 30 -18.09 1.51 -1.69
CA CYS A 30 -18.83 1.06 -0.52
C CYS A 30 -19.57 2.24 0.12
N GLY A 31 -20.38 1.97 1.14
CA GLY A 31 -21.25 2.95 1.79
C GLY A 31 -22.62 3.07 1.14
N GLU A 32 -23.42 4.00 1.65
CA GLU A 32 -24.81 4.19 1.24
C GLU A 32 -24.93 5.20 0.11
N ASP A 33 -25.68 4.82 -0.92
CA ASP A 33 -26.13 5.75 -1.95
C ASP A 33 -27.29 6.59 -1.44
N LYS A 34 -27.01 7.85 -1.11
CA LYS A 34 -28.00 8.79 -0.58
C LYS A 34 -29.19 9.06 -1.51
N ILE A 35 -29.09 8.73 -2.81
CA ILE A 35 -30.17 8.93 -3.76
C ILE A 35 -31.14 7.72 -3.75
N THR A 36 -30.60 6.51 -3.78
CA THR A 36 -31.39 5.28 -3.87
C THR A 36 -31.67 4.63 -2.52
N GLY A 37 -30.96 5.03 -1.46
CA GLY A 37 -30.95 4.38 -0.15
C GLY A 37 -30.22 3.03 -0.15
N GLN A 38 -29.63 2.61 -1.27
CA GLN A 38 -28.96 1.32 -1.37
C GLN A 38 -27.61 1.34 -0.67
N SER A 39 -27.38 0.38 0.22
CA SER A 39 -26.08 0.20 0.87
C SER A 39 -25.18 -0.74 0.08
N TYR A 40 -23.94 -0.30 -0.13
CA TYR A 40 -22.86 -1.07 -0.74
C TYR A 40 -21.73 -1.35 0.27
N GLU A 41 -22.00 -1.20 1.57
CA GLU A 41 -20.97 -1.31 2.62
C GLU A 41 -20.30 -2.69 2.65
N HIS A 42 -21.02 -3.75 2.28
CA HIS A 42 -20.49 -5.11 2.15
C HIS A 42 -19.32 -5.23 1.15
N ARG A 43 -19.24 -4.33 0.16
CA ARG A 43 -18.15 -4.32 -0.81
C ARG A 43 -16.80 -3.99 -0.17
N ARG A 44 -16.79 -3.34 0.99
CA ARG A 44 -15.56 -3.01 1.72
C ARG A 44 -14.79 -4.27 2.11
N GLY A 45 -15.51 -5.30 2.58
CA GLY A 45 -14.94 -6.61 2.85
C GLY A 45 -14.36 -7.28 1.60
N TRP A 46 -15.02 -7.14 0.44
CA TRP A 46 -14.47 -7.69 -0.81
C TRP A 46 -13.09 -7.12 -1.15
N VAL A 47 -12.89 -5.82 -0.90
CA VAL A 47 -11.61 -5.14 -1.14
C VAL A 47 -10.55 -5.65 -0.17
N GLU A 48 -10.87 -5.69 1.13
CA GLU A 48 -9.94 -6.16 2.17
C GLU A 48 -9.55 -7.62 1.96
N ASP A 49 -10.54 -8.51 1.78
CA ASP A 49 -10.31 -9.94 1.54
C ASP A 49 -9.39 -10.15 0.35
N LYS A 50 -9.68 -9.47 -0.77
CA LYS A 50 -8.86 -9.62 -1.98
C LYS A 50 -7.46 -9.03 -1.77
N LEU A 51 -7.33 -7.90 -1.09
CA LEU A 51 -6.03 -7.29 -0.79
C LEU A 51 -5.15 -8.26 0.02
N LEU A 52 -5.69 -8.83 1.08
CA LEU A 52 -4.99 -9.72 1.99
C LEU A 52 -4.74 -11.11 1.38
N GLU A 53 -5.63 -11.59 0.49
CA GLU A 53 -5.39 -12.76 -0.35
C GLU A 53 -4.18 -12.55 -1.28
N LEU A 54 -4.13 -11.41 -1.99
CA LEU A 54 -3.04 -11.11 -2.91
C LEU A 54 -1.69 -10.98 -2.20
N ALA A 55 -1.66 -10.41 -0.99
CA ALA A 55 -0.44 -10.33 -0.17
C ALA A 55 0.16 -11.71 0.16
N LYS A 56 -0.68 -12.76 0.25
CA LYS A 56 -0.20 -14.15 0.48
C LYS A 56 0.44 -14.74 -0.77
N VAL A 57 -0.03 -14.34 -1.95
CA VAL A 57 0.40 -14.89 -3.25
C VAL A 57 1.59 -14.13 -3.84
N PHE A 58 1.52 -12.80 -3.88
CA PHE A 58 2.58 -11.95 -4.43
C PHE A 58 3.82 -11.89 -3.53
N CYS A 59 4.91 -11.39 -4.10
CA CYS A 59 6.10 -10.96 -3.35
C CYS A 59 5.98 -9.48 -2.97
N ILE A 60 4.82 -9.11 -2.42
CA ILE A 60 4.48 -7.75 -2.02
C ILE A 60 3.78 -7.83 -0.67
N ASP A 61 4.27 -7.07 0.31
CA ASP A 61 3.66 -6.97 1.63
C ASP A 61 2.80 -5.70 1.72
N VAL A 62 1.72 -5.78 2.50
CA VAL A 62 0.86 -4.63 2.80
C VAL A 62 1.33 -3.97 4.08
N CYS A 63 1.83 -2.74 3.99
CA CYS A 63 2.32 -1.97 5.14
C CYS A 63 1.16 -1.31 5.90
N ALA A 64 0.28 -0.65 5.17
CA ALA A 64 -0.93 -0.03 5.69
C ALA A 64 -2.03 -0.01 4.61
N TYR A 65 -3.29 0.02 5.01
CA TYR A 65 -4.42 0.24 4.12
C TYR A 65 -5.61 0.87 4.85
N ALA A 66 -6.41 1.60 4.07
CA ALA A 66 -7.75 2.02 4.45
C ALA A 66 -8.64 1.94 3.20
N VAL A 67 -9.71 1.17 3.30
CA VAL A 67 -10.77 1.17 2.29
C VAL A 67 -11.71 2.33 2.64
N MET A 68 -11.97 3.25 1.72
CA MET A 68 -12.88 4.40 1.87
C MET A 68 -14.12 4.20 0.99
N SER A 69 -15.18 5.00 1.18
CA SER A 69 -16.44 4.88 0.44
C SER A 69 -16.33 4.95 -1.09
N ASN A 70 -15.34 5.68 -1.63
CA ASN A 70 -15.14 5.84 -3.07
C ASN A 70 -13.70 5.63 -3.55
N HIS A 71 -12.77 5.28 -2.66
CA HIS A 71 -11.38 5.05 -3.02
C HIS A 71 -10.67 4.15 -2.00
N THR A 72 -9.51 3.63 -2.37
CA THR A 72 -8.61 2.91 -1.46
C THR A 72 -7.32 3.67 -1.28
N HIS A 73 -6.75 3.58 -0.09
CA HIS A 73 -5.38 3.97 0.21
C HIS A 73 -4.61 2.74 0.66
N ILE A 74 -3.51 2.40 -0.01
CA ILE A 74 -2.73 1.19 0.27
C ILE A 74 -1.25 1.53 0.22
N VAL A 75 -0.51 1.25 1.29
CA VAL A 75 0.96 1.33 1.32
C VAL A 75 1.51 -0.07 1.14
N LEU A 76 2.32 -0.27 0.10
CA LEU A 76 2.89 -1.56 -0.29
C LEU A 76 4.41 -1.54 -0.14
N TYR A 77 4.98 -2.71 0.19
CA TYR A 77 6.41 -2.99 0.11
C TYR A 77 6.66 -4.08 -0.93
N VAL A 78 7.55 -3.82 -1.89
CA VAL A 78 7.95 -4.81 -2.91
C VAL A 78 9.15 -5.60 -2.42
N ASP A 79 8.98 -6.91 -2.26
CA ASP A 79 10.04 -7.83 -1.86
C ASP A 79 10.62 -8.56 -3.09
N ASP A 80 11.37 -7.83 -3.91
CA ASP A 80 12.07 -8.38 -5.07
C ASP A 80 13.18 -9.39 -4.67
N ILE A 81 13.68 -9.30 -3.44
CA ILE A 81 14.64 -10.28 -2.90
C ILE A 81 13.94 -11.63 -2.70
N LYS A 82 12.74 -11.66 -2.09
CA LYS A 82 11.91 -12.88 -2.03
C LYS A 82 11.58 -13.38 -3.41
N ALA A 83 11.21 -12.49 -4.34
CA ALA A 83 10.92 -12.88 -5.71
C ALA A 83 12.12 -13.59 -6.35
N LYS A 84 13.36 -13.12 -6.16
CA LYS A 84 14.57 -13.79 -6.66
C LYS A 84 14.90 -15.10 -5.95
N ARG A 85 14.64 -15.19 -4.63
CA ARG A 85 14.96 -16.38 -3.81
C ARG A 85 14.03 -17.56 -4.05
N LEU A 86 12.79 -17.34 -4.48
CA LEU A 86 11.81 -18.42 -4.66
C LEU A 86 12.25 -19.40 -5.76
N SER A 87 12.00 -20.70 -5.55
CA SER A 87 12.19 -21.68 -6.61
C SER A 87 11.18 -21.52 -7.73
N ASP A 88 11.52 -22.00 -8.93
CA ASP A 88 10.64 -21.98 -10.10
C ASP A 88 9.29 -22.65 -9.83
N LYS A 89 9.32 -23.82 -9.17
CA LYS A 89 8.11 -24.50 -8.68
C LYS A 89 7.25 -23.59 -7.80
N SER A 90 7.87 -22.82 -6.90
CA SER A 90 7.14 -21.89 -6.01
C SER A 90 6.54 -20.71 -6.77
N ILE A 91 7.22 -20.20 -7.80
CA ILE A 91 6.69 -19.16 -8.69
C ILE A 91 5.48 -19.66 -9.46
N ILE A 92 5.56 -20.86 -10.05
CA ILE A 92 4.45 -21.46 -10.80
C ILE A 92 3.25 -21.69 -9.87
N ILE A 93 3.46 -22.30 -8.70
CA ILE A 93 2.36 -22.54 -7.73
C ILE A 93 1.69 -21.23 -7.33
N ARG A 94 2.47 -20.17 -7.05
CA ARG A 94 1.91 -18.85 -6.72
C ARG A 94 1.12 -18.26 -7.89
N TRP A 95 1.65 -18.34 -9.11
CA TRP A 95 0.97 -17.86 -10.30
C TRP A 95 -0.36 -18.59 -10.53
N HIS A 96 -0.37 -19.92 -10.36
CA HIS A 96 -1.54 -20.78 -10.54
C HIS A 96 -2.66 -20.51 -9.53
N LYS A 97 -2.37 -19.90 -8.37
CA LYS A 97 -3.41 -19.47 -7.41
C LYS A 97 -4.31 -18.36 -7.95
N LEU A 98 -3.85 -17.60 -8.95
CA LEU A 98 -4.57 -16.43 -9.47
C LEU A 98 -4.90 -16.56 -10.96
N PHE A 99 -4.13 -17.35 -11.70
CA PHE A 99 -4.23 -17.49 -13.14
C PHE A 99 -4.16 -18.96 -13.53
N LYS A 100 -4.72 -19.32 -14.69
CA LYS A 100 -4.74 -20.72 -15.15
C LYS A 100 -3.36 -21.31 -15.45
N GLY A 101 -2.31 -20.50 -15.65
CA GLY A 101 -0.99 -20.98 -16.08
C GLY A 101 -0.92 -21.38 -17.57
N THR A 102 0.23 -21.88 -17.99
CA THR A 102 0.48 -22.43 -19.34
C THR A 102 0.55 -23.95 -19.31
N ILE A 103 0.36 -24.61 -20.46
CA ILE A 103 0.45 -26.08 -20.58
C ILE A 103 1.78 -26.59 -20.01
N LEU A 104 2.90 -25.95 -20.36
CA LEU A 104 4.23 -26.33 -19.88
C LEU A 104 4.35 -26.22 -18.35
N SER A 105 3.75 -25.19 -17.77
CA SER A 105 3.77 -25.00 -16.32
C SER A 105 2.96 -26.08 -15.57
N HIS A 106 1.89 -26.61 -16.18
CA HIS A 106 1.14 -27.76 -15.65
C HIS A 106 1.95 -29.04 -15.73
N LYS A 107 2.51 -29.34 -16.90
CA LYS A 107 3.39 -30.50 -17.12
C LYS A 107 4.54 -30.54 -16.12
N TYR A 108 5.19 -29.39 -15.91
CA TYR A 108 6.27 -29.25 -14.93
C TYR A 108 5.82 -29.55 -13.50
N LEU A 109 4.64 -29.07 -13.07
CA LEU A 109 4.12 -29.36 -11.73
C LEU A 109 3.72 -30.83 -11.55
N GLN A 110 3.33 -31.50 -12.63
CA GLN A 110 3.01 -32.94 -12.64
C GLN A 110 4.27 -33.83 -12.70
N GLY A 111 5.46 -33.24 -12.86
CA GLY A 111 6.72 -33.98 -12.95
C GLY A 111 6.97 -34.62 -14.31
N GLU A 112 6.24 -34.21 -15.35
CA GLU A 112 6.50 -34.66 -16.72
C GLU A 112 7.89 -34.18 -17.20
N ARG A 113 8.57 -35.02 -17.99
CA ARG A 113 9.83 -34.65 -18.62
C ARG A 113 9.57 -33.71 -19.79
N LEU A 114 10.20 -32.53 -19.73
CA LEU A 114 10.17 -31.55 -20.81
C LEU A 114 11.41 -31.70 -21.70
N ASP A 115 11.24 -31.59 -23.01
CA ASP A 115 12.37 -31.47 -23.93
C ASP A 115 13.08 -30.10 -23.80
N SER A 116 14.20 -29.91 -24.49
CA SER A 116 15.01 -28.70 -24.38
C SER A 116 14.26 -27.43 -24.84
N ALA A 117 13.41 -27.53 -25.87
CA ALA A 117 12.63 -26.40 -26.38
C ALA A 117 11.50 -26.05 -25.40
N GLN A 118 10.78 -27.06 -24.89
CA GLN A 118 9.75 -26.90 -23.87
C GLN A 118 10.33 -26.29 -22.59
N GLN A 119 11.50 -26.75 -22.13
CA GLN A 119 12.16 -26.19 -20.96
C GLN A 119 12.54 -24.72 -21.18
N TYR A 120 13.02 -24.37 -22.38
CA TYR A 120 13.34 -22.98 -22.72
C TYR A 120 12.12 -22.06 -22.62
N PHE A 121 10.98 -22.45 -23.20
CA PHE A 121 9.76 -21.66 -23.12
C PHE A 121 9.19 -21.58 -21.70
N LEU A 122 9.25 -22.68 -20.95
CA LEU A 122 8.85 -22.69 -19.54
C LEU A 122 9.70 -21.71 -18.72
N ASN A 123 11.03 -21.69 -18.91
CA ASN A 123 11.92 -20.77 -18.20
C ASN A 123 11.57 -19.31 -18.49
N LYS A 124 11.19 -18.98 -19.74
CA LYS A 124 10.69 -17.64 -20.09
C LYS A 124 9.37 -17.30 -19.37
N ASP A 125 8.44 -18.25 -19.33
CA ASP A 125 7.18 -18.08 -18.60
C ASP A 125 7.43 -17.85 -17.11
N ILE A 126 8.31 -18.65 -16.49
CA ILE A 126 8.66 -18.53 -15.06
C ILE A 126 9.26 -17.16 -14.76
N GLU A 127 10.21 -16.68 -15.57
CA GLU A 127 10.82 -15.37 -15.35
C GLU A 127 9.77 -14.26 -15.44
N GLN A 128 8.89 -14.34 -16.45
CA GLN A 128 7.78 -13.40 -16.55
C GLN A 128 6.84 -13.49 -15.34
N PHE A 129 6.49 -14.68 -14.85
CA PHE A 129 5.65 -14.82 -13.66
C PHE A 129 6.33 -14.24 -12.42
N ARG A 130 7.64 -14.45 -12.27
CA ARG A 130 8.46 -13.93 -11.18
C ARG A 130 8.47 -12.41 -11.15
N GLU A 131 8.72 -11.77 -12.30
CA GLU A 131 8.63 -10.31 -12.44
C GLU A 131 7.24 -9.78 -12.08
N ARG A 132 6.18 -10.44 -12.58
CA ARG A 132 4.79 -10.01 -12.36
C ARG A 132 4.38 -10.16 -10.90
N LEU A 133 4.79 -11.24 -10.23
CA LEU A 133 4.53 -11.46 -8.80
C LEU A 133 5.25 -10.46 -7.88
N ALA A 134 6.25 -9.73 -8.39
CA ALA A 134 6.91 -8.62 -7.70
C ALA A 134 6.47 -7.24 -8.22
N SER A 135 5.46 -7.16 -9.10
CA SER A 135 5.05 -5.91 -9.73
C SER A 135 3.81 -5.30 -9.06
N ILE A 136 3.96 -4.09 -8.53
CA ILE A 136 2.84 -3.29 -7.99
C ILE A 136 1.74 -3.11 -9.05
N SER A 137 2.12 -2.95 -10.32
CA SER A 137 1.14 -2.76 -11.39
C SER A 137 0.29 -4.01 -11.60
N TRP A 138 0.88 -5.21 -11.47
CA TRP A 138 0.12 -6.46 -11.54
C TRP A 138 -0.72 -6.69 -10.29
N PHE A 139 -0.17 -6.41 -9.11
CA PHE A 139 -0.91 -6.48 -7.85
C PHE A 139 -2.18 -5.62 -7.88
N MET A 140 -2.02 -4.34 -8.19
CA MET A 140 -3.14 -3.40 -8.27
C MET A 140 -4.09 -3.70 -9.43
N ARG A 141 -3.60 -4.27 -10.54
CA ARG A 141 -4.47 -4.75 -11.64
C ARG A 141 -5.40 -5.84 -11.14
N VAL A 142 -4.86 -6.90 -10.52
CA VAL A 142 -5.67 -8.04 -10.06
C VAL A 142 -6.67 -7.59 -9.00
N LEU A 143 -6.25 -6.74 -8.05
CA LEU A 143 -7.15 -6.16 -7.05
C LEU A 143 -8.29 -5.38 -7.71
N ASN A 144 -7.95 -4.35 -8.49
CA ASN A 144 -8.95 -3.46 -9.07
C ASN A 144 -9.88 -4.19 -10.05
N GLU A 145 -9.34 -5.10 -10.87
CA GLU A 145 -10.13 -5.87 -11.84
C GLU A 145 -11.14 -6.80 -11.15
N SER A 146 -10.73 -7.48 -10.07
CA SER A 146 -11.62 -8.37 -9.32
C SER A 146 -12.80 -7.60 -8.74
N ILE A 147 -12.55 -6.44 -8.13
CA ILE A 147 -13.59 -5.59 -7.54
C ILE A 147 -14.50 -5.00 -8.62
N ALA A 148 -13.92 -4.48 -9.72
CA ALA A 148 -14.70 -3.91 -10.82
C ALA A 148 -15.64 -4.95 -11.46
N ARG A 149 -15.16 -6.18 -11.70
CA ARG A 149 -16.00 -7.25 -12.26
C ARG A 149 -17.14 -7.63 -11.32
N LYS A 150 -16.86 -7.74 -10.02
CA LYS A 150 -17.87 -8.11 -9.02
C LYS A 150 -18.92 -7.02 -8.83
N ALA A 151 -18.49 -5.76 -8.74
CA ALA A 151 -19.38 -4.61 -8.62
C ALA A 151 -20.24 -4.41 -9.87
N ASN A 152 -19.65 -4.40 -11.07
CA ASN A 152 -20.41 -4.28 -12.32
C ASN A 152 -21.44 -5.40 -12.50
N LYS A 153 -21.09 -6.63 -12.07
CA LYS A 153 -22.03 -7.76 -12.08
C LYS A 153 -23.18 -7.55 -11.09
N GLU A 154 -22.90 -7.11 -9.87
CA GLU A 154 -23.93 -6.78 -8.87
C GLU A 154 -24.84 -5.64 -9.33
N ASP A 155 -24.27 -4.64 -9.98
CA ASP A 155 -24.98 -3.46 -10.50
C ASP A 155 -25.68 -3.72 -11.84
N ASN A 156 -25.60 -4.94 -12.39
CA ASN A 156 -26.09 -5.32 -13.72
C ASN A 156 -25.68 -4.31 -14.82
N CYS A 157 -24.48 -3.75 -14.71
CA CYS A 157 -23.99 -2.72 -15.62
C CYS A 157 -22.70 -3.13 -16.34
N THR A 158 -22.40 -2.42 -17.43
CA THR A 158 -21.14 -2.58 -18.16
C THR A 158 -20.38 -1.25 -18.15
N GLY A 159 -19.07 -1.33 -18.36
CA GLY A 159 -18.22 -0.15 -18.44
C GLY A 159 -17.28 0.01 -17.26
N ARG A 160 -16.85 1.26 -17.05
CA ARG A 160 -15.67 1.59 -16.26
C ARG A 160 -16.04 1.84 -14.79
N PHE A 161 -15.57 0.97 -13.89
CA PHE A 161 -15.76 1.13 -12.44
C PHE A 161 -14.77 2.12 -11.80
N TRP A 162 -13.48 2.06 -12.18
CA TRP A 162 -12.44 2.94 -11.65
C TRP A 162 -12.21 4.17 -12.54
N GLU A 163 -12.11 5.39 -11.99
CA GLU A 163 -11.87 6.64 -12.74
C GLU A 163 -10.67 6.56 -13.68
N GLY A 164 -9.69 5.74 -13.28
CA GLY A 164 -8.34 5.90 -13.74
C GLY A 164 -7.51 4.65 -13.55
N ARG A 165 -6.31 4.78 -14.08
CA ARG A 165 -5.12 4.10 -13.59
C ARG A 165 -4.94 4.49 -12.11
N PHE A 166 -4.68 3.53 -11.22
CA PHE A 166 -4.28 3.82 -9.82
C PHE A 166 -3.09 4.79 -9.78
N LYS A 167 -3.05 5.70 -8.81
CA LYS A 167 -1.90 6.57 -8.54
C LYS A 167 -0.89 5.82 -7.67
N SER A 168 0.39 6.07 -7.88
CA SER A 168 1.48 5.52 -7.05
C SER A 168 2.47 6.62 -6.69
N GLN A 169 2.83 6.71 -5.41
CA GLN A 169 3.84 7.64 -4.89
C GLN A 169 4.95 6.84 -4.22
N ALA A 170 6.19 7.02 -4.69
CA ALA A 170 7.37 6.42 -4.07
C ALA A 170 7.64 7.08 -2.70
N LEU A 171 7.83 6.27 -1.66
CA LEU A 171 8.17 6.73 -0.31
C LEU A 171 9.66 6.44 -0.09
N LEU A 172 10.51 7.47 -0.18
CA LEU A 172 11.95 7.32 -0.39
C LEU A 172 12.75 7.16 0.91
N ASP A 173 12.13 7.40 2.05
CA ASP A 173 12.74 7.26 3.37
C ASP A 173 11.71 6.93 4.46
N GLU A 174 12.20 6.69 5.67
CA GLU A 174 11.39 6.31 6.82
C GLU A 174 10.43 7.42 7.26
N ALA A 175 10.80 8.68 7.09
CA ALA A 175 9.95 9.83 7.40
C ALA A 175 8.72 9.86 6.50
N ALA A 176 8.93 9.74 5.18
CA ALA A 176 7.85 9.61 4.21
C ALA A 176 6.99 8.37 4.45
N LEU A 177 7.60 7.23 4.81
CA LEU A 177 6.89 5.99 5.12
C LEU A 177 5.98 6.13 6.34
N ALA A 178 6.51 6.59 7.48
CA ALA A 178 5.74 6.77 8.71
C ALA A 178 4.58 7.75 8.51
N ALA A 179 4.86 8.91 7.91
CA ALA A 179 3.86 9.93 7.63
C ALA A 179 2.74 9.41 6.72
N CYS A 180 3.10 8.66 5.67
CA CYS A 180 2.12 8.09 4.76
C CYS A 180 1.27 7.01 5.43
N MET A 181 1.89 6.08 6.17
CA MET A 181 1.14 5.04 6.88
C MET A 181 0.15 5.64 7.88
N ALA A 182 0.59 6.58 8.72
CA ALA A 182 -0.29 7.28 9.66
C ALA A 182 -1.40 8.06 8.94
N TYR A 183 -1.10 8.72 7.82
CA TYR A 183 -2.12 9.36 6.97
C TYR A 183 -3.19 8.39 6.47
N VAL A 184 -2.79 7.17 6.08
CA VAL A 184 -3.68 6.11 5.60
C VAL A 184 -4.52 5.56 6.75
N ASP A 185 -3.90 5.17 7.85
CA ASP A 185 -4.58 4.60 9.01
C ASP A 185 -5.56 5.59 9.68
N LEU A 186 -5.27 6.90 9.63
CA LEU A 186 -6.15 7.95 10.17
C LEU A 186 -7.17 8.49 9.16
N ASN A 187 -7.23 7.94 7.95
CA ASN A 187 -8.13 8.43 6.90
C ASN A 187 -9.62 8.30 7.30
N PRO A 188 -10.09 7.17 7.87
CA PRO A 188 -11.48 7.06 8.33
C PRO A 188 -11.83 8.05 9.46
N ILE A 189 -10.91 8.30 10.38
CA ILE A 189 -11.10 9.27 11.47
C ILE A 189 -11.26 10.67 10.88
N ARG A 190 -10.38 11.05 9.94
CA ARG A 190 -10.46 12.34 9.25
C ARG A 190 -11.75 12.53 8.46
N ALA A 191 -12.24 11.45 7.86
CA ALA A 191 -13.48 11.44 7.11
C ALA A 191 -14.73 11.36 8.00
N LYS A 192 -14.57 11.36 9.34
CA LYS A 192 -15.65 11.17 10.33
C LYS A 192 -16.43 9.87 10.12
N MET A 193 -15.75 8.83 9.64
CA MET A 193 -16.30 7.48 9.48
C MET A 193 -16.07 6.60 10.71
N ALA A 194 -15.13 6.99 11.58
CA ALA A 194 -14.83 6.30 12.83
C ALA A 194 -14.32 7.33 13.86
N ASP A 195 -14.58 7.07 15.14
CA ASP A 195 -14.14 7.94 16.23
C ASP A 195 -12.71 7.64 16.71
N THR A 196 -12.25 6.42 16.56
CA THR A 196 -10.93 5.97 17.01
C THR A 196 -10.31 5.01 15.99
N PRO A 197 -8.98 4.83 15.99
CA PRO A 197 -8.33 3.79 15.20
C PRO A 197 -8.89 2.38 15.45
N GLU A 198 -9.23 2.07 16.70
CA GLU A 198 -9.78 0.77 17.13
C GLU A 198 -11.17 0.49 16.54
N THR A 199 -11.96 1.54 16.30
CA THR A 199 -13.31 1.46 15.70
C THR A 199 -13.30 1.69 14.19
N SER A 200 -12.11 1.79 13.57
CA SER A 200 -11.99 2.08 12.13
C SER A 200 -11.96 0.79 11.31
N ASP A 201 -13.14 0.26 11.01
CA ASP A 201 -13.28 -0.99 10.27
C ASP A 201 -12.57 -0.95 8.91
N TYR A 202 -12.07 -2.12 8.50
CA TYR A 202 -11.37 -2.34 7.24
C TYR A 202 -10.13 -1.45 7.04
N THR A 203 -9.34 -1.34 8.12
CA THR A 203 -8.05 -0.67 8.13
C THR A 203 -6.95 -1.56 8.71
N SER A 204 -5.71 -1.27 8.34
CA SER A 204 -4.56 -1.93 8.95
C SER A 204 -4.39 -1.59 10.42
N VAL A 205 -4.65 -0.34 10.84
CA VAL A 205 -4.49 0.05 12.25
C VAL A 205 -5.44 -0.72 13.16
N LYS A 206 -6.72 -0.88 12.78
CA LYS A 206 -7.66 -1.69 13.57
C LYS A 206 -7.13 -3.11 13.76
N THR A 207 -6.76 -3.77 12.66
CA THR A 207 -6.19 -5.13 12.68
C THR A 207 -4.94 -5.22 13.58
N ARG A 208 -4.08 -4.19 13.56
CA ARG A 208 -2.89 -4.11 14.40
C ARG A 208 -3.23 -3.91 15.88
N CYS A 209 -4.17 -3.03 16.20
CA CYS A 209 -4.64 -2.80 17.57
C CYS A 209 -5.24 -4.09 18.16
N GLU A 210 -6.04 -4.83 17.40
CA GLU A 210 -6.63 -6.11 17.83
C GLU A 210 -5.54 -7.14 18.20
N HIS A 211 -4.55 -7.34 17.33
CA HIS A 211 -3.47 -8.29 17.59
C HIS A 211 -2.53 -7.81 18.71
N ALA A 212 -2.34 -6.50 18.85
CA ALA A 212 -1.51 -5.93 19.90
C ALA A 212 -2.08 -6.21 21.30
N LYS A 213 -3.41 -6.27 21.45
CA LYS A 213 -4.07 -6.69 22.71
C LYS A 213 -3.67 -8.10 23.14
N GLU A 214 -3.34 -8.98 22.18
CA GLU A 214 -2.84 -10.34 22.44
C GLU A 214 -1.30 -10.42 22.50
N GLY A 215 -0.58 -9.29 22.46
CA GLY A 215 0.87 -9.26 22.37
C GLY A 215 1.43 -9.78 21.05
N LYS A 216 0.64 -9.81 19.98
CA LYS A 216 1.00 -10.36 18.66
C LYS A 216 1.03 -9.28 17.58
N GLN A 217 1.56 -9.65 16.41
CA GLN A 217 1.42 -8.88 15.18
C GLN A 217 0.63 -9.68 14.14
N PRO A 218 -0.19 -9.02 13.30
CA PRO A 218 -0.95 -9.70 12.25
C PRO A 218 -0.03 -10.29 11.19
N LYS A 219 -0.23 -11.58 10.86
CA LYS A 219 0.58 -12.30 9.85
C LYS A 219 0.34 -11.84 8.41
N GLN A 220 -0.79 -11.19 8.16
CA GLN A 220 -1.23 -10.77 6.82
C GLN A 220 -0.70 -9.38 6.42
N LEU A 221 -0.13 -8.64 7.38
CA LEU A 221 0.47 -7.33 7.17
C LEU A 221 1.98 -7.38 7.33
N ALA A 222 2.66 -6.36 6.80
CA ALA A 222 4.09 -6.18 7.05
C ALA A 222 4.33 -6.06 8.55
N ARG A 223 5.24 -6.90 9.07
CA ARG A 223 5.64 -6.90 10.47
C ARG A 223 6.45 -5.64 10.79
N PHE A 224 6.25 -5.09 11.98
CA PHE A 224 7.17 -4.12 12.58
C PHE A 224 8.41 -4.85 13.10
N ALA A 225 9.58 -4.41 12.66
CA ALA A 225 10.87 -5.02 12.97
C ALA A 225 11.64 -4.27 14.07
N GLY A 226 11.11 -3.14 14.55
CA GLY A 226 11.73 -2.31 15.59
C GLY A 226 12.54 -1.16 15.02
N SER A 227 13.40 -0.57 15.85
CA SER A 227 14.29 0.51 15.41
C SER A 227 15.42 0.00 14.48
N PRO A 228 15.86 0.79 13.49
CA PRO A 228 16.96 0.40 12.59
C PRO A 228 18.23 0.02 13.34
N ARG A 229 18.83 -1.12 12.96
CA ARG A 229 20.09 -1.65 13.52
C ARG A 229 20.85 -2.49 12.49
N LYS A 230 22.15 -2.69 12.70
CA LYS A 230 23.06 -3.37 11.74
C LYS A 230 22.52 -4.71 11.22
N HIS A 231 21.89 -5.50 12.09
CA HIS A 231 21.22 -6.76 11.74
C HIS A 231 19.72 -6.69 12.05
N MET A 232 18.98 -5.98 11.19
CA MET A 232 17.54 -5.86 11.32
C MET A 232 16.82 -6.94 10.51
N PRO A 233 15.86 -7.68 11.11
CA PRO A 233 15.03 -8.58 10.32
C PRO A 233 14.17 -7.78 9.35
N LYS A 234 13.78 -8.38 8.23
CA LYS A 234 12.86 -7.77 7.29
C LYS A 234 11.57 -7.30 7.99
N GLY A 235 11.23 -6.03 7.83
CA GLY A 235 9.99 -5.46 8.33
C GLY A 235 10.00 -3.93 8.29
N LEU A 236 8.95 -3.33 8.83
CA LEU A 236 8.80 -1.89 8.97
C LEU A 236 9.79 -1.38 10.04
N PRO A 237 10.49 -0.26 9.79
CA PRO A 237 11.56 0.25 10.66
C PRO A 237 11.03 1.04 11.86
N PHE A 238 9.99 0.52 12.51
CA PHE A 238 9.38 1.10 13.71
C PHE A 238 9.05 -0.02 14.69
N GLU A 239 8.94 0.32 15.96
CA GLU A 239 8.32 -0.55 16.96
C GLU A 239 6.80 -0.43 16.86
N LEU A 240 6.08 -1.56 16.92
CA LEU A 240 4.62 -1.55 16.80
C LEU A 240 3.99 -0.67 17.90
N LYS A 241 4.46 -0.80 19.15
CA LYS A 241 3.95 -0.04 20.29
C LYS A 241 4.07 1.47 20.04
N SER A 242 5.27 1.95 19.74
CA SER A 242 5.52 3.37 19.46
C SER A 242 4.74 3.88 18.25
N TYR A 243 4.54 3.03 17.23
CA TYR A 243 3.74 3.40 16.06
C TYR A 243 2.26 3.56 16.40
N LEU A 244 1.67 2.62 17.15
CA LEU A 244 0.28 2.70 17.58
C LEU A 244 0.04 3.91 18.50
N GLU A 245 0.94 4.14 19.46
CA GLU A 245 0.89 5.33 20.32
C GLU A 245 0.93 6.63 19.50
N LEU A 246 1.80 6.71 18.50
CA LEU A 246 1.87 7.87 17.60
C LEU A 246 0.56 8.07 16.83
N VAL A 247 -0.02 7.00 16.27
CA VAL A 247 -1.28 7.07 15.52
C VAL A 247 -2.44 7.47 16.44
N GLU A 248 -2.53 6.90 17.64
CA GLU A 248 -3.55 7.22 18.63
C GLU A 248 -3.49 8.70 19.05
N LEU A 249 -2.31 9.19 19.44
CA LEU A 249 -2.10 10.59 19.82
C LEU A 249 -2.45 11.54 18.67
N THR A 250 -2.04 11.19 17.44
CA THR A 250 -2.36 11.98 16.25
C THR A 250 -3.87 12.00 16.00
N GLY A 251 -4.56 10.85 16.12
CA GLY A 251 -6.02 10.76 15.96
C GLY A 251 -6.79 11.60 16.98
N ARG A 252 -6.34 11.62 18.26
CA ARG A 252 -6.90 12.49 19.30
C ARG A 252 -6.74 13.96 18.95
N CYS A 253 -5.56 14.36 18.47
CA CYS A 253 -5.30 15.74 18.03
C CYS A 253 -6.22 16.16 16.86
N MET A 254 -6.54 15.24 15.94
CA MET A 254 -7.43 15.51 14.81
C MET A 254 -8.90 15.71 15.20
N ARG A 255 -9.35 15.11 16.32
CA ARG A 255 -10.73 15.24 16.82
C ARG A 255 -10.91 16.44 17.76
N ALA A 256 -9.85 16.87 18.43
CA ALA A 256 -9.86 18.07 19.22
C ALA A 256 -9.96 19.29 18.30
N ASP A 257 -11.17 19.61 17.82
CA ASP A 257 -11.55 20.75 16.98
C ASP A 257 -11.22 22.14 17.61
N LYS A 258 -10.36 22.21 18.64
CA LYS A 258 -10.02 23.44 19.36
C LYS A 258 -8.74 24.09 18.84
N ARG A 259 -8.86 25.36 18.46
CA ARG A 259 -7.74 26.30 18.36
C ARG A 259 -7.14 26.49 19.76
N GLY A 260 -5.98 25.89 20.01
CA GLY A 260 -5.22 26.09 21.26
C GLY A 260 -4.38 24.86 21.59
N ALA A 261 -3.05 25.04 21.54
CA ALA A 261 -1.98 24.11 21.90
C ALA A 261 -2.32 22.61 21.81
N ILE A 262 -2.03 22.02 20.64
CA ILE A 262 -1.81 20.57 20.54
C ILE A 262 -0.79 20.21 21.63
N SER A 263 -1.18 19.36 22.58
CA SER A 263 -0.21 18.77 23.52
C SER A 263 0.92 18.18 22.67
N PRO A 264 2.19 18.56 22.93
CA PRO A 264 3.28 18.16 22.05
C PRO A 264 3.25 16.64 21.90
N ILE A 265 3.13 16.17 20.66
CA ILE A 265 3.19 14.75 20.34
C ILE A 265 4.63 14.32 20.59
N ASN A 266 4.95 14.00 21.85
CA ASN A 266 6.24 13.49 22.26
C ASN A 266 6.28 12.01 21.89
N SER A 267 6.80 11.74 20.69
CA SER A 267 6.94 10.39 20.17
C SER A 267 8.39 10.11 19.79
N PRO A 268 8.99 9.02 20.29
CA PRO A 268 10.35 8.61 19.92
C PRO A 268 10.52 8.43 18.41
N ILE A 269 9.43 8.11 17.68
CA ILE A 269 9.46 8.01 16.22
C ILE A 269 9.66 9.39 15.60
N LEU A 270 8.99 10.43 16.08
CA LEU A 270 9.10 11.78 15.50
C LEU A 270 10.48 12.40 15.76
N GLU A 271 11.00 12.23 16.97
CA GLU A 271 12.36 12.67 17.32
C GLU A 271 13.40 11.97 16.43
N ARG A 272 13.34 10.64 16.32
CA ARG A 272 14.27 9.87 15.48
C ARG A 272 14.16 10.21 14.00
N LEU A 273 12.96 10.54 13.52
CA LEU A 273 12.73 10.95 12.13
C LEU A 273 12.97 12.43 11.89
N ASN A 274 13.33 13.21 12.91
CA ASN A 274 13.49 14.66 12.85
C ASN A 274 12.29 15.35 12.19
N ILE A 275 11.07 15.06 12.66
CA ILE A 275 9.85 15.69 12.16
C ILE A 275 9.23 16.53 13.27
N ALA A 276 9.15 17.84 13.05
CA ALA A 276 8.46 18.75 13.97
C ALA A 276 6.97 18.37 14.13
N PRO A 277 6.39 18.39 15.34
CA PRO A 277 4.99 18.00 15.58
C PRO A 277 3.96 18.73 14.70
N GLU A 278 4.19 20.01 14.42
CA GLU A 278 3.35 20.83 13.53
C GLU A 278 3.40 20.37 12.08
N ASN A 279 4.58 19.96 11.61
CA ASN A 279 4.75 19.37 10.28
C ASN A 279 4.11 17.99 10.22
N TRP A 280 4.24 17.19 11.29
CA TRP A 280 3.62 15.87 11.39
C TRP A 280 2.10 15.91 11.22
N LEU A 281 1.40 16.82 11.90
CA LEU A 281 -0.05 16.96 11.74
C LEU A 281 -0.43 17.34 10.32
N LYS A 282 0.33 18.22 9.67
CA LYS A 282 0.08 18.57 8.28
C LYS A 282 0.29 17.39 7.34
N LEU A 283 1.35 16.61 7.55
CA LEU A 283 1.63 15.40 6.78
C LEU A 283 0.51 14.36 6.93
N THR A 284 0.08 14.08 8.15
CA THR A 284 -0.94 13.05 8.44
C THR A 284 -2.37 13.45 8.08
N THR A 285 -2.65 14.75 7.92
CA THR A 285 -3.98 15.25 7.50
C THR A 285 -4.07 15.61 6.02
N GLN A 286 -2.96 15.99 5.38
CA GLN A 286 -2.96 16.58 4.03
C GLN A 286 -2.00 15.90 3.05
N PHE A 287 -1.50 14.70 3.36
CA PHE A 287 -0.48 14.00 2.55
C PHE A 287 -0.69 14.09 1.04
N THR A 288 -1.85 13.66 0.53
CA THR A 288 -2.12 13.66 -0.92
C THR A 288 -2.53 15.01 -1.50
N LYS A 289 -2.78 16.01 -0.64
CA LYS A 289 -2.98 17.41 -1.07
C LYS A 289 -1.63 18.12 -1.24
N VAL A 290 -0.66 17.77 -0.40
CA VAL A 290 0.68 18.35 -0.41
C VAL A 290 1.57 17.67 -1.45
N PHE A 291 1.49 16.34 -1.54
CA PHE A 291 2.36 15.54 -2.39
C PHE A 291 1.62 14.95 -3.58
N HIS A 292 2.20 15.11 -4.76
CA HIS A 292 1.65 14.61 -6.03
C HIS A 292 2.57 13.62 -6.78
N GLY A 293 3.81 13.45 -6.32
CA GLY A 293 4.80 12.48 -6.82
C GLY A 293 5.53 11.77 -5.69
N ALA A 294 6.81 11.46 -5.90
CA ALA A 294 7.68 10.86 -4.88
C ALA A 294 7.81 11.77 -3.65
N VAL A 295 8.00 11.15 -2.48
CA VAL A 295 8.05 11.81 -1.18
C VAL A 295 9.25 11.28 -0.40
N GLY A 296 10.08 12.21 0.08
CA GLY A 296 11.27 11.92 0.88
C GLY A 296 12.16 13.15 0.96
N ARG A 297 13.15 13.13 1.83
CA ARG A 297 14.09 14.24 2.03
C ARG A 297 14.79 14.63 0.73
N PRO A 298 15.20 15.90 0.58
CA PRO A 298 15.79 16.45 -0.66
C PRO A 298 16.84 15.56 -1.33
N GLN A 299 17.81 15.05 -0.57
CA GLN A 299 18.87 14.19 -1.11
C GLN A 299 18.30 12.89 -1.74
N LYS A 300 17.30 12.28 -1.12
CA LYS A 300 16.66 11.06 -1.65
C LYS A 300 15.86 11.35 -2.90
N LEU A 301 15.17 12.50 -2.95
CA LEU A 301 14.46 12.96 -4.14
C LEU A 301 15.42 13.20 -5.31
N ASP A 302 16.58 13.81 -5.05
CA ASP A 302 17.58 14.08 -6.08
C ASP A 302 18.12 12.78 -6.67
N ASN A 303 18.47 11.81 -5.82
CA ASN A 303 18.92 10.49 -6.25
C ASN A 303 17.84 9.77 -7.09
N TYR A 304 16.59 9.78 -6.63
CA TYR A 304 15.46 9.17 -7.34
C TYR A 304 15.15 9.85 -8.68
N CYS A 305 15.30 11.17 -8.76
CA CYS A 305 15.11 11.89 -10.02
C CYS A 305 16.26 11.59 -11.00
N ALA A 306 17.49 11.48 -10.50
CA ALA A 306 18.66 11.13 -11.31
C ALA A 306 18.55 9.70 -11.87
N SER A 307 18.20 8.71 -11.04
CA SER A 307 18.10 7.30 -11.45
C SER A 307 17.03 7.05 -12.53
N LEU A 308 15.96 7.85 -12.53
CA LEU A 308 14.86 7.75 -13.49
C LEU A 308 14.92 8.79 -14.62
N GLU A 309 16.02 9.56 -14.69
CA GLU A 309 16.21 10.64 -15.68
C GLU A 309 15.06 11.67 -15.70
N ILE A 310 14.49 11.94 -14.51
CA ILE A 310 13.38 12.87 -14.34
C ILE A 310 13.96 14.29 -14.11
N LYS A 311 13.76 15.17 -15.10
CA LYS A 311 14.23 16.57 -15.01
C LYS A 311 13.51 17.40 -13.94
N ARG A 312 12.21 17.15 -13.70
CA ARG A 312 11.40 17.94 -12.76
C ARG A 312 11.31 17.25 -11.39
N ARG A 313 11.89 17.89 -10.37
CA ARG A 313 11.79 17.47 -8.97
C ARG A 313 10.45 17.90 -8.37
N ALA A 314 9.40 17.11 -8.66
CA ALA A 314 8.10 17.32 -8.04
C ALA A 314 8.23 17.21 -6.50
N ASN A 315 7.41 17.96 -5.77
CA ASN A 315 7.37 17.98 -4.30
C ASN A 315 8.63 18.48 -3.55
N TYR A 316 9.75 18.85 -4.21
CA TYR A 316 11.01 19.19 -3.53
C TYR A 316 10.85 20.20 -2.38
N LYS A 317 10.33 21.41 -2.67
CA LYS A 317 10.09 22.45 -1.65
C LYS A 317 9.18 22.00 -0.50
N GLN A 318 8.20 21.14 -0.80
CA GLN A 318 7.29 20.62 0.24
C GLN A 318 7.96 19.58 1.11
N CYS A 319 8.80 18.72 0.53
CA CYS A 319 9.56 17.72 1.28
C CYS A 319 10.62 18.37 2.14
N GLU A 320 11.35 19.35 1.60
CA GLU A 320 12.30 20.16 2.36
C GLU A 320 11.63 20.84 3.55
N ARG A 321 10.44 21.43 3.37
CA ARG A 321 9.76 22.13 4.47
C ARG A 321 9.18 21.20 5.53
N LEU A 322 8.67 20.03 5.14
CA LEU A 322 7.82 19.20 6.01
C LEU A 322 8.52 17.95 6.56
N LEU A 323 9.61 17.50 5.94
CA LEU A 323 10.38 16.31 6.33
C LEU A 323 11.79 16.66 6.83
N ALA A 324 12.07 17.96 6.99
CA ALA A 324 13.31 18.46 7.59
C ALA A 324 13.19 18.59 9.10
#